data_AF-A0A7W1CJT6-F1
#
_entry.id   AF-A0A7W1CJT6-F1
#
_cell.length_a   1.000
_cell.length_b   1.000
_cell.length_c   1.000
_cell.angle_alpha   90.00
_cell.angle_beta   90.00
_cell.angle_gamma   90.00
#
_symmetry.space_group_name_H-M   'P 1'
#
loop_
_entity.id
_entity.type
_entity.pdbx_description
1 polymer ?
#
loop_
_entity_poly.entity_id
_entity_poly.type
_entity_poly.pdbx_seq_one_letter_code
_entity_poly.pdbx_strand_id
1 'polypeptide(L)'
;MLEGYGIDTALRFARADPRFIKKKMTIRGLKLQQELKGISCFELLHQPEPKQSIAVTRTFDGMLDNYDDVKAAIATFAIRGGEK
;
A
#
# COMPACT_ATOMS: atom_id res chain seq x y z
N MET A 1 -1.89 15.86 -0.65
CA MET A 1 -0.43 16.12 -0.53
C MET A 1 0.13 16.82 -1.76
N LEU A 2 -0.01 16.26 -2.97
CA LEU A 2 0.50 16.86 -4.23
C LEU A 2 -0.34 18.07 -4.71
N GLU A 3 -1.65 18.06 -4.44
CA GLU A 3 -2.56 19.17 -4.74
C GLU A 3 -2.10 20.49 -4.10
N GLY A 4 -1.53 20.43 -2.89
CA GLY A 4 -0.96 21.61 -2.21
C GLY A 4 0.28 22.21 -2.88
N TYR A 5 0.86 21.52 -3.87
CA TYR A 5 1.94 22.02 -4.73
C TYR A 5 1.44 22.33 -6.16
N GLY A 6 0.12 22.38 -6.36
CA GLY A 6 -0.48 22.58 -7.67
C GLY A 6 -0.23 21.40 -8.61
N ILE A 7 -0.13 20.17 -8.11
CA ILE A 7 -0.06 18.97 -8.95
C ILE A 7 -1.38 18.21 -8.76
N ASP A 8 -2.35 18.54 -9.60
CA ASP A 8 -3.73 18.06 -9.58
C ASP A 8 -4.07 17.14 -10.77
N THR A 9 -3.20 17.07 -11.77
CA THR A 9 -3.39 16.22 -12.95
C THR A 9 -2.18 15.34 -13.20
N ALA A 10 -2.42 14.17 -13.82
CA ALA A 10 -1.36 13.25 -14.23
C ALA A 10 -0.34 13.92 -15.16
N LEU A 11 -0.79 14.80 -16.06
CA LEU A 11 0.08 15.57 -16.96
C LEU A 11 1.02 16.51 -16.19
N ARG A 12 0.51 17.25 -15.18
CA ARG A 12 1.34 18.11 -14.34
C ARG A 12 2.32 17.31 -13.50
N PHE A 13 1.89 16.16 -12.98
CA PHE A 13 2.77 15.23 -12.26
C PHE A 13 3.89 14.71 -13.16
N ALA A 14 3.59 14.31 -14.39
CA ALA A 14 4.59 13.88 -15.37
C ALA A 14 5.60 15.00 -15.69
N ARG A 15 5.15 16.26 -15.74
CA ARG A 15 6.00 17.43 -16.03
C ARG A 15 6.74 18.00 -14.81
N ALA A 16 6.38 17.61 -13.59
CA ALA A 16 6.99 18.11 -12.38
C ALA A 16 8.47 17.74 -12.26
N ASP A 17 9.24 18.50 -11.47
CA ASP A 17 10.67 18.21 -11.25
C ASP A 17 10.86 16.81 -10.65
N PRO A 18 11.59 15.90 -11.33
CA PRO A 18 11.83 14.54 -10.83
C PRO A 18 12.53 14.50 -9.46
N ARG A 19 13.39 15.49 -9.14
CA ARG A 19 14.07 15.54 -7.83
C ARG A 19 13.08 15.85 -6.72
N PHE A 20 12.17 16.80 -6.94
CA PHE A 20 11.08 17.08 -6.03
C PHE A 20 10.17 15.86 -5.81
N ILE A 21 9.76 15.18 -6.89
CA ILE A 21 8.93 13.97 -6.80
C ILE A 21 9.64 12.87 -6.02
N LYS A 22 10.92 12.59 -6.31
CA LYS A 22 11.72 11.61 -5.55
C LYS A 22 11.83 12.00 -4.07
N LYS A 23 11.99 13.28 -3.75
CA LYS A 23 12.07 13.77 -2.36
C LYS A 23 10.75 13.61 -1.60
N LYS A 24 9.61 13.80 -2.26
CA LYS A 24 8.27 13.73 -1.64
C LYS A 24 7.65 12.34 -1.63
N MET A 25 7.91 11.53 -2.65
CA MET A 25 7.26 10.23 -2.88
C MET A 25 8.25 9.06 -2.97
N THR A 26 9.52 9.30 -2.64
CA THR A 26 10.62 8.32 -2.72
C THR A 26 10.88 7.83 -4.15
N ILE A 27 11.69 6.78 -4.30
CA ILE A 27 11.95 6.15 -5.61
C ILE A 27 10.68 5.62 -6.27
N ARG A 28 9.65 5.25 -5.49
CA ARG A 28 8.37 4.75 -6.03
C ARG A 28 7.63 5.83 -6.82
N GLY A 29 7.57 7.05 -6.31
CA GLY A 29 6.97 8.17 -7.05
C GLY A 29 7.76 8.55 -8.30
N LEU A 30 9.09 8.45 -8.27
CA LEU A 30 9.92 8.67 -9.45
C LEU A 30 9.62 7.64 -10.55
N LYS A 31 9.55 6.34 -10.19
CA LYS A 31 9.19 5.28 -11.13
C LYS A 31 7.79 5.49 -11.72
N LEU A 32 6.81 5.86 -10.89
CA LEU A 32 5.47 6.22 -11.37
C LEU A 32 5.50 7.39 -12.37
N GLN A 33 6.34 8.41 -12.13
CA GLN A 33 6.49 9.52 -13.06
C GLN A 33 7.12 9.09 -14.39
N GLN A 34 8.07 8.15 -14.36
CA GLN A 34 8.72 7.58 -15.54
C GLN A 34 7.75 6.72 -16.36
N GLU A 35 6.92 5.91 -15.72
CA GLU A 35 5.83 5.15 -16.36
C GLU A 35 4.89 6.07 -17.14
N LEU A 36 4.49 7.20 -16.55
CA LEU A 36 3.64 8.19 -17.22
C LEU A 36 4.32 8.90 -18.41
N LYS A 37 5.64 8.80 -18.52
CA LYS A 37 6.43 9.27 -19.67
C LYS A 37 6.65 8.14 -20.70
N GLY A 38 6.06 6.97 -20.50
CA GLY A 38 6.23 5.80 -21.36
C GLY A 38 7.50 4.99 -21.07
N ILE A 39 8.19 5.26 -19.96
CA ILE A 39 9.38 4.49 -19.54
C ILE A 39 8.93 3.36 -18.62
N SER A 40 8.97 2.13 -19.12
CA SER A 40 8.70 0.93 -18.31
C SER A 40 9.76 0.79 -17.21
N CYS A 41 9.28 0.77 -15.97
CA CYS A 41 10.00 0.65 -14.70
C CYS A 41 9.60 -0.62 -13.93
N PHE A 42 8.46 -1.20 -14.27
CA PHE A 42 7.97 -2.47 -13.76
C PHE A 42 7.63 -3.39 -14.93
N GLU A 43 8.03 -4.65 -14.80
CA GLU A 43 7.66 -5.68 -15.77
C GLU A 43 6.18 -6.07 -15.61
N LEU A 44 5.54 -6.36 -16.73
CA LEU A 44 4.23 -7.00 -16.74
C LEU A 44 4.40 -8.45 -16.28
N LEU A 45 4.06 -8.70 -15.02
CA LEU A 45 4.05 -10.05 -14.45
C LEU A 45 3.00 -10.89 -15.18
N HIS A 46 3.44 -11.91 -15.92
CA HIS A 46 2.55 -12.86 -16.59
C HIS A 46 1.98 -13.88 -15.58
N GLN A 47 2.66 -14.09 -14.46
CA GLN A 47 2.21 -14.91 -13.34
C GLN A 47 2.60 -14.21 -12.03
N PRO A 48 1.69 -14.09 -11.05
CA PRO A 48 2.04 -13.56 -9.75
C PRO A 48 3.01 -14.50 -9.03
N GLU A 49 4.01 -13.93 -8.36
CA GLU A 49 4.91 -14.67 -7.47
C GLU A 49 4.13 -15.46 -6.41
N PRO A 50 4.63 -16.64 -5.99
CA PRO A 50 4.03 -17.39 -4.88
C PRO A 50 3.85 -16.51 -3.64
N LYS A 51 2.67 -16.59 -3.03
CA LYS A 51 2.33 -15.81 -1.84
C LYS A 51 3.28 -16.14 -0.69
N GLN A 52 4.06 -15.16 -0.22
CA GLN A 52 5.03 -15.34 0.86
C GLN A 52 4.44 -15.19 2.26
N SER A 53 3.26 -14.58 2.40
CA SER A 53 2.63 -14.37 3.70
C SER A 53 1.11 -14.38 3.58
N ILE A 54 0.45 -14.86 4.63
CA ILE A 54 -1.00 -14.76 4.79
C ILE A 54 -1.35 -14.04 6.07
N ALA A 55 -2.37 -13.19 6.00
CA ALA A 55 -2.91 -12.48 7.14
C ALA A 55 -4.44 -12.47 7.06
N VAL A 56 -5.07 -12.51 8.23
CA VAL A 56 -6.50 -12.22 8.39
C VAL A 56 -6.59 -11.01 9.30
N THR A 57 -7.01 -9.88 8.75
CA THR A 57 -7.21 -8.65 9.49
C THR A 57 -8.68 -8.48 9.83
N ARG A 58 -8.98 -8.29 11.11
CA ARG A 58 -10.30 -7.90 11.61
C ARG A 58 -10.16 -6.76 12.60
N THR A 59 -11.09 -5.84 12.54
CA THR A 59 -11.25 -4.79 13.55
C THR A 59 -12.06 -5.35 14.71
N PHE A 60 -11.77 -4.88 15.92
CA PHE A 60 -12.66 -5.08 17.06
C PHE A 60 -13.92 -4.24 16.85
N ASP A 61 -15.07 -4.74 17.29
CA ASP A 61 -16.35 -4.05 17.17
C ASP A 61 -16.44 -2.82 18.11
N GLY A 62 -15.59 -2.78 19.13
CA GLY A 62 -15.44 -1.68 20.06
C GLY A 62 -14.15 -1.79 20.86
N MET A 63 -14.00 -0.92 21.86
CA MET A 63 -12.88 -1.01 22.80
C MET A 63 -13.07 -2.22 23.71
N LEU A 64 -12.04 -3.06 23.79
CA LEU A 64 -11.98 -4.17 24.74
C LEU A 64 -11.03 -3.76 25.87
N ASP A 65 -11.50 -3.83 27.11
CA ASP A 65 -10.76 -3.40 28.31
C ASP A 65 -10.43 -4.55 29.26
N ASN A 66 -11.00 -5.74 29.04
CA ASN A 66 -10.73 -6.93 29.82
C ASN A 66 -9.86 -7.94 29.04
N TYR A 67 -9.09 -8.74 29.79
CA TYR A 67 -8.14 -9.69 29.21
C TYR A 67 -8.83 -10.85 28.49
N ASP A 68 -9.94 -11.35 29.03
CA ASP A 68 -10.60 -12.55 28.51
C ASP A 68 -11.26 -12.32 27.15
N ASP A 69 -11.86 -11.14 26.93
CA ASP A 69 -12.45 -10.77 25.64
C ASP A 69 -11.38 -10.59 24.57
N VAL A 70 -10.25 -9.95 24.93
CA VAL A 70 -9.10 -9.82 24.01
C VAL A 70 -8.56 -11.20 23.65
N LYS A 71 -8.39 -12.09 24.63
CA LYS A 71 -7.91 -13.45 24.42
C LYS A 71 -8.85 -14.25 23.51
N ALA A 72 -10.16 -14.19 23.74
CA ALA A 72 -11.17 -14.87 22.93
C ALA A 72 -11.18 -14.36 21.48
N ALA A 73 -11.10 -13.04 21.28
CA ALA A 73 -11.05 -12.42 19.97
C ALA A 73 -9.79 -12.82 19.20
N ILE A 74 -8.61 -12.76 19.84
CA ILE A 74 -7.34 -13.18 19.20
C ILE A 74 -7.38 -14.67 18.82
N ALA A 75 -7.86 -15.54 19.70
CA ALA A 75 -7.98 -16.97 19.40
C ALA A 75 -8.87 -17.21 18.17
N THR A 76 -10.01 -16.52 18.10
CA THR A 76 -10.92 -16.57 16.95
C THR A 76 -10.24 -16.10 15.66
N PHE A 77 -9.49 -15.00 15.72
CA PHE A 77 -8.77 -14.47 14.55
C PHE A 77 -7.65 -15.41 14.08
N ALA A 78 -6.93 -16.03 15.02
CA ALA A 78 -5.87 -16.99 14.72
C ALA A 78 -6.42 -18.25 14.03
N ILE A 79 -7.53 -18.81 14.53
CA ILE A 79 -8.20 -19.96 13.89
C ILE A 79 -8.58 -19.63 12.45
N ARG A 80 -9.25 -18.49 12.23
CA ARG A 80 -9.63 -18.03 10.89
C ARG A 80 -8.43 -17.74 9.99
N GLY A 81 -7.29 -17.38 10.57
CA GLY A 81 -6.01 -17.22 9.87
C GLY A 81 -5.45 -18.55 9.38
N GLY A 82 -5.49 -19.59 10.21
CA GLY A 82 -4.99 -20.92 9.88
C GLY A 82 -5.87 -21.71 8.91
N GLU A 83 -7.15 -21.34 8.75
CA GLU A 83 -8.06 -21.92 7.75
C GLU A 83 -7.72 -21.52 6.29
N LYS A 84 -6.80 -20.57 6.07
CA LYS A 84 -6.50 -19.99 4.76
C LYS A 84 -5.08 -20.27 4.29
#